data_AF-A0A535QSG0-F1
#
_entry.id   AF-A0A535QSG0-F1
#
_cell.length_a   1.000
_cell.length_b   1.000
_cell.length_c   1.000
_cell.angle_alpha   90.00
_cell.angle_beta   90.00
_cell.angle_gamma   90.00
#
_symmetry.space_group_name_H-M   'P 1'
#
loop_
_entity.id
_entity.type
_entity.pdbx_description
1 polymer ?
#
loop_
_entity_poly.entity_id
_entity_poly.type
_entity_poly.pdbx_seq_one_letter_code
_entity_poly.pdbx_strand_id
1 'polypeptide(L)'
;MPPSPLRRAWSVVPVRSRVTGVDADTLRRWLADLPPPVGYAVSARRLRYRQAPHLAAFCWYEDRLIELQVPEPFRLWDEKVYVRARRKPGRRLAFQWFSQTIRFRTRREVLRFLYCHEFYHWYLREVRGRKAAAETACDRFALAHFRARNRGVEWTSVLPGYAPAARRRLKPAA
;
A
#
# COMPACT_ATOMS: atom_id res chain seq x y z
N MET A 1 -5.33 -14.71 24.77
CA MET A 1 -4.00 -14.25 24.29
C MET A 1 -4.04 -12.76 24.00
N PRO A 2 -3.04 -11.97 24.46
CA PRO A 2 -2.97 -10.56 24.11
C PRO A 2 -2.77 -10.37 22.59
N PRO A 3 -3.34 -9.32 21.97
CA PRO A 3 -3.14 -9.04 20.55
C PRO A 3 -1.66 -8.80 20.26
N SER A 4 -1.18 -9.26 19.10
CA SER A 4 0.21 -9.03 18.67
C SER A 4 0.54 -7.53 18.67
N PRO A 5 1.82 -7.14 18.86
CA PRO A 5 2.23 -5.73 18.82
C PRO A 5 1.73 -4.99 17.57
N LEU A 6 1.72 -5.67 16.43
CA LEU A 6 1.20 -5.16 15.16
C LEU A 6 -0.31 -4.89 15.19
N ARG A 7 -1.10 -5.80 15.76
CA ARG A 7 -2.54 -5.61 15.92
C ARG A 7 -2.87 -4.47 16.88
N ARG A 8 -2.07 -4.31 17.95
CA ARG A 8 -2.20 -3.15 18.85
C ARG A 8 -1.87 -1.85 18.13
N ALA A 9 -0.78 -1.81 17.35
CA ALA A 9 -0.43 -0.64 16.56
C ALA A 9 -1.52 -0.29 15.54
N TRP A 10 -2.16 -1.29 14.92
CA TRP A 10 -3.33 -1.06 14.07
C TRP A 10 -4.53 -0.51 14.84
N SER A 11 -4.77 -0.87 16.10
CA SER A 11 -5.97 -0.42 16.84
C SER A 11 -6.09 1.10 16.96
N VAL A 12 -4.96 1.81 16.93
CA VAL A 12 -4.93 3.28 17.03
C VAL A 12 -4.93 3.99 15.67
N VAL A 13 -4.81 3.26 14.56
CA VAL A 13 -4.87 3.85 13.21
C VAL A 13 -6.33 4.21 12.89
N PRO A 14 -6.65 5.47 12.55
CA PRO A 14 -7.98 5.81 12.08
C PRO A 14 -8.25 5.11 10.74
N VAL A 15 -9.33 4.34 10.67
CA VAL A 15 -9.73 3.61 9.46
C VAL A 15 -11.14 4.01 9.09
N ARG A 16 -11.35 4.37 7.82
CA ARG A 16 -12.68 4.65 7.26
C ARG A 16 -12.87 3.82 5.99
N SER A 17 -14.09 3.38 5.73
CA SER A 17 -14.43 2.71 4.48
C SER A 17 -15.79 3.16 3.98
N ARG A 18 -15.85 3.48 2.69
CA ARG A 18 -17.06 3.78 1.91
C ARG A 18 -17.18 2.85 0.69
N VAL A 19 -16.51 1.70 0.74
CA VAL A 19 -16.57 0.65 -0.28
C VAL A 19 -17.77 -0.25 0.00
N THR A 20 -18.53 -0.59 -1.03
CA THR A 20 -19.73 -1.41 -0.91
C THR A 20 -19.35 -2.81 -0.38
N GLY A 21 -19.96 -3.22 0.74
CA GLY A 21 -19.71 -4.53 1.37
C GLY A 21 -18.40 -4.63 2.16
N VAL A 22 -17.73 -3.51 2.43
CA VAL A 22 -16.49 -3.48 3.24
C VAL A 22 -16.59 -2.33 4.24
N ASP A 23 -16.91 -2.63 5.50
CA ASP A 23 -16.88 -1.65 6.59
C ASP A 23 -15.44 -1.39 7.10
N ALA A 24 -15.29 -0.42 8.01
CA ALA A 24 -13.99 -0.03 8.56
C ALA A 24 -13.32 -1.17 9.34
N ASP A 25 -14.09 -1.98 10.07
CA ASP A 25 -13.56 -3.09 10.86
C ASP A 25 -13.08 -4.24 9.97
N THR A 26 -13.81 -4.53 8.90
CA THR A 26 -13.42 -5.50 7.88
C THR A 26 -12.13 -5.05 7.20
N LEU A 27 -12.04 -3.79 6.80
CA LEU A 27 -10.82 -3.22 6.23
C LEU A 27 -9.66 -3.34 7.22
N ARG A 28 -9.86 -2.95 8.49
CA ARG A 28 -8.84 -3.07 9.54
C ARG A 28 -8.39 -4.53 9.71
N ARG A 29 -9.32 -5.49 9.78
CA ARG A 29 -9.00 -6.93 9.85
C ARG A 29 -8.20 -7.40 8.63
N TRP A 30 -8.53 -6.89 7.44
CA TRP A 30 -7.83 -7.21 6.21
C TRP A 30 -6.44 -6.60 6.13
N LEU A 31 -6.12 -5.55 6.87
CA LEU A 31 -4.79 -4.93 6.91
C LEU A 31 -3.97 -5.29 8.16
N ALA A 32 -4.58 -5.94 9.15
CA ALA A 32 -4.01 -6.16 10.48
C ALA A 32 -2.70 -6.96 10.55
N ASP A 33 -2.30 -7.65 9.47
CA ASP A 33 -1.01 -8.36 9.37
C ASP A 33 0.04 -7.60 8.54
N LEU A 34 -0.31 -6.43 7.99
CA LEU A 34 0.60 -5.51 7.29
C LEU A 34 1.14 -4.46 8.27
N PRO A 35 2.26 -3.77 7.96
CA PRO A 35 2.78 -2.72 8.83
C PRO A 35 1.85 -1.51 8.83
N PRO A 36 1.42 -0.95 9.99
CA PRO A 36 0.60 0.26 10.05
C PRO A 36 1.38 1.54 9.66
N PRO A 37 0.74 2.55 9.06
CA PRO A 37 1.40 3.79 8.67
C PRO A 37 1.33 4.76 9.86
N VAL A 38 2.35 4.72 10.72
CA VAL A 38 2.31 5.44 12.02
C VAL A 38 2.08 6.93 11.79
N GLY A 39 1.02 7.46 12.41
CA GLY A 39 0.63 8.87 12.33
C GLY A 39 -0.22 9.24 11.11
N TYR A 40 -0.62 8.26 10.29
CA TYR A 40 -1.52 8.45 9.15
C TYR A 40 -2.85 7.71 9.38
N ALA A 41 -3.91 8.22 8.77
CA ALA A 41 -5.19 7.52 8.62
C ALA A 41 -5.20 6.67 7.35
N VAL A 42 -6.13 5.71 7.28
CA VAL A 42 -6.41 4.92 6.07
C VAL A 42 -7.88 5.06 5.72
N SER A 43 -8.17 5.46 4.48
CA SER A 43 -9.54 5.57 3.96
C SER A 43 -9.69 4.72 2.72
N ALA A 44 -10.73 3.89 2.65
CA ALA A 44 -11.12 3.20 1.43
C ALA A 44 -12.39 3.82 0.84
N ARG A 45 -12.39 4.04 -0.47
CA ARG A 45 -13.58 4.51 -1.21
C ARG A 45 -13.76 3.81 -2.54
N ARG A 46 -14.93 3.99 -3.15
CA ARG A 46 -15.20 3.51 -4.50
C ARG A 46 -14.41 4.31 -5.55
N LEU A 47 -13.93 3.60 -6.56
CA LEU A 47 -13.40 4.13 -7.82
C LEU A 47 -14.43 3.85 -8.91
N ARG A 48 -14.97 4.91 -9.51
CA ARG A 48 -15.80 4.78 -10.71
C ARG A 48 -14.89 4.70 -11.92
N TYR A 49 -15.15 3.77 -12.81
CA TYR A 49 -14.40 3.61 -14.06
C TYR A 49 -15.37 3.51 -15.24
N ARG A 50 -14.94 3.99 -16.42
CA ARG A 50 -15.74 3.95 -17.66
C ARG A 50 -15.33 2.80 -18.58
N GLN A 51 -14.03 2.57 -18.74
CA GLN A 51 -13.49 1.61 -19.69
C GLN A 51 -13.21 0.25 -19.02
N ALA A 52 -12.31 0.25 -18.03
CA ALA A 52 -11.92 -0.97 -17.33
C ALA A 52 -11.58 -0.67 -15.85
N PRO A 53 -11.73 -1.67 -14.96
CA PRO A 53 -11.16 -1.60 -13.61
C PRO A 53 -9.67 -1.32 -13.69
N HIS A 54 -9.16 -0.51 -12.77
CA HIS A 54 -7.74 -0.18 -12.65
C HIS A 54 -7.41 0.15 -11.19
N LEU A 55 -6.12 0.14 -10.87
CA LEU A 55 -5.63 0.53 -9.56
C LEU A 55 -5.61 2.06 -9.41
N ALA A 56 -6.10 2.57 -8.28
CA ALA A 56 -5.95 3.97 -7.89
C ALA A 56 -5.85 4.09 -6.37
N ALA A 57 -4.78 4.72 -5.90
CA ALA A 57 -4.57 5.06 -4.50
C ALA A 57 -3.66 6.30 -4.42
N PHE A 58 -3.66 6.93 -3.25
CA PHE A 58 -2.92 8.16 -3.00
C PHE A 58 -2.41 8.20 -1.57
N CYS A 59 -1.17 8.64 -1.39
CA CYS A 59 -0.62 9.00 -0.10
C CYS A 59 -0.61 10.53 0.05
N TRP A 60 -1.61 11.08 0.73
CA TRP A 60 -1.73 12.51 1.05
C TRP A 60 -0.90 12.82 2.30
N TYR A 61 0.19 13.54 2.13
CA TYR A 61 1.15 13.79 3.21
C TYR A 61 0.71 14.91 4.13
N GLU A 62 0.07 15.93 3.55
CA GLU A 62 -0.52 17.09 4.20
C GLU A 62 -1.63 16.64 5.16
N ASP A 63 -2.57 15.85 4.63
CA ASP A 63 -3.72 15.32 5.36
C ASP A 63 -3.39 14.09 6.21
N ARG A 64 -2.16 13.58 6.09
CA ARG A 64 -1.69 12.34 6.72
C ARG A 64 -2.65 11.18 6.46
N LEU A 65 -2.95 10.93 5.19
CA LEU A 65 -3.96 9.99 4.76
C LEU A 65 -3.44 9.09 3.64
N ILE A 66 -3.59 7.79 3.81
CA ILE A 66 -3.53 6.82 2.72
C ILE A 66 -4.95 6.57 2.22
N GLU A 67 -5.25 7.01 1.01
CA GLU A 67 -6.52 6.79 0.35
C GLU A 67 -6.43 5.63 -0.66
N LEU A 68 -7.30 4.63 -0.49
CA LEU A 68 -7.39 3.44 -1.32
C LEU A 68 -8.69 3.49 -2.12
N GLN A 69 -8.64 3.26 -3.44
CA GLN A 69 -9.84 3.26 -4.26
C GLN A 69 -10.10 1.90 -4.92
N VAL A 70 -11.30 1.36 -4.70
CA VAL A 70 -11.69 0.04 -5.21
C VAL A 70 -12.62 0.22 -6.40
N PRO A 71 -12.31 -0.38 -7.58
CA PRO A 71 -13.20 -0.35 -8.73
C PRO A 71 -14.62 -0.84 -8.40
N GLU A 72 -15.62 -0.01 -8.69
CA GLU A 72 -17.04 -0.36 -8.56
C GLU A 72 -17.81 -0.07 -9.88
N PRO A 73 -18.59 -1.04 -10.40
CA PRO A 73 -18.85 -2.38 -9.86
C PRO A 73 -17.59 -3.27 -9.87
N PHE A 74 -17.40 -4.09 -8.85
CA PHE A 74 -16.22 -4.95 -8.79
C PHE A 74 -16.35 -6.08 -9.82
N ARG A 75 -15.35 -6.21 -10.69
CA ARG A 75 -15.19 -7.33 -11.61
C ARG A 75 -13.77 -7.85 -11.47
N LEU A 76 -13.55 -9.14 -11.75
CA LEU A 76 -12.19 -9.67 -11.85
C LEU A 76 -11.49 -9.04 -13.05
N TRP A 77 -10.23 -8.64 -12.90
CA TRP A 77 -9.42 -8.15 -14.01
C TRP A 77 -7.95 -8.53 -13.83
N ASP A 78 -7.22 -8.48 -14.94
CA ASP A 78 -5.78 -8.67 -14.97
C ASP A 78 -5.11 -7.29 -15.05
N GLU A 79 -4.18 -7.03 -14.14
CA GLU A 79 -3.43 -5.78 -14.03
C GLU A 79 -1.96 -6.03 -14.37
N LYS A 80 -1.36 -5.11 -15.14
CA LYS A 80 0.06 -5.20 -15.51
C LYS A 80 0.89 -4.34 -14.55
N VAL A 81 1.63 -4.98 -13.66
CA VAL A 81 2.45 -4.32 -12.64
C VAL A 81 3.91 -4.31 -13.05
N TYR A 82 4.59 -3.15 -12.97
CA TYR A 82 5.97 -3.00 -13.42
C TYR A 82 6.97 -3.21 -12.28
N VAL A 83 7.72 -4.31 -12.34
CA VAL A 83 8.57 -4.76 -11.23
C VAL A 83 10.04 -4.36 -11.36
N ARG A 84 10.47 -4.00 -12.58
CA ARG A 84 11.85 -3.57 -12.84
C ARG A 84 11.91 -2.74 -14.11
N ALA A 85 12.80 -1.75 -14.10
CA ALA A 85 13.30 -1.10 -15.31
C ALA A 85 14.81 -1.31 -15.40
N ARG A 86 15.33 -1.66 -16.57
CA ARG A 86 16.76 -1.72 -16.86
C ARG A 86 17.07 -0.70 -17.94
N ARG A 87 18.01 0.21 -17.69
CA ARG A 87 18.50 1.14 -18.73
C ARG A 87 19.13 0.33 -19.86
N LYS A 88 18.72 0.58 -21.09
CA LYS A 88 19.33 -0.02 -22.29
C LYS A 88 20.69 0.66 -22.55
N PRO A 89 21.71 -0.09 -22.98
CA PRO A 89 22.99 0.51 -23.37
C PRO A 89 22.78 1.45 -24.57
N GLY A 90 23.46 2.60 -24.58
CA GLY A 90 23.42 3.57 -25.68
C GLY A 90 23.32 5.04 -25.23
N ARG A 91 23.45 5.95 -26.20
CA ARG A 91 23.40 7.42 -25.97
C ARG A 91 21.99 7.93 -25.62
N ARG A 92 20.93 7.23 -26.02
CA ARG A 92 19.53 7.62 -25.74
C ARG A 92 19.07 7.13 -24.37
N LEU A 93 18.26 7.94 -23.68
CA LEU A 93 17.63 7.54 -22.42
C LEU A 93 16.48 6.56 -22.71
N ALA A 94 16.80 5.26 -22.80
CA ALA A 94 15.84 4.20 -23.07
C ALA A 94 15.86 3.13 -21.98
N PHE A 95 14.68 2.59 -21.66
CA PHE A 95 14.51 1.56 -20.62
C PHE A 95 13.84 0.31 -21.19
N GLN A 96 14.27 -0.85 -20.72
CA GLN A 96 13.56 -2.12 -20.84
C GLN A 96 12.76 -2.32 -19.55
N TRP A 97 11.44 -2.39 -19.70
CA TRP A 97 10.50 -2.57 -18.60
C TRP A 97 10.16 -4.06 -18.44
N PHE A 98 10.12 -4.52 -17.20
CA PHE A 98 9.72 -5.86 -16.82
C PHE A 98 8.45 -5.76 -16.00
N SER A 99 7.44 -6.53 -16.40
CA SER A 99 6.12 -6.50 -15.78
C SER A 99 5.65 -7.90 -15.43
N GLN A 100 4.81 -7.99 -14.40
CA GLN A 100 4.04 -9.17 -14.05
C GLN A 100 2.56 -8.87 -14.25
N THR A 101 1.82 -9.81 -14.85
CA THR A 101 0.37 -9.75 -14.91
C THR A 101 -0.21 -10.41 -13.67
N ILE A 102 -1.03 -9.69 -12.91
CA ILE A 102 -1.71 -10.21 -11.73
C ILE A 102 -3.22 -10.12 -11.91
N ARG A 103 -3.92 -11.21 -11.58
CA ARG A 103 -5.39 -11.23 -11.58
C ARG A 103 -5.94 -10.83 -10.23
N PHE A 104 -6.69 -9.75 -10.14
CA PHE A 104 -7.42 -9.38 -8.92
C PHE A 104 -8.75 -10.12 -8.86
N ARG A 105 -8.94 -10.89 -7.77
CA ARG A 105 -10.12 -11.74 -7.56
C ARG A 105 -11.08 -11.22 -6.52
N THR A 106 -10.60 -10.40 -5.59
CA THR A 106 -11.41 -9.90 -4.49
C THR A 106 -11.07 -8.44 -4.18
N ARG A 107 -12.03 -7.71 -3.60
CA ARG A 107 -11.80 -6.37 -3.04
C ARG A 107 -10.67 -6.36 -2.02
N ARG A 108 -10.52 -7.43 -1.25
CA ARG A 108 -9.43 -7.62 -0.29
C ARG A 108 -8.06 -7.59 -0.97
N GLU A 109 -7.90 -8.29 -2.09
CA GLU A 109 -6.63 -8.28 -2.83
C GLU A 109 -6.30 -6.87 -3.33
N VAL A 110 -7.27 -6.16 -3.88
CA VAL A 110 -7.08 -4.77 -4.37
C VAL A 110 -6.68 -3.85 -3.23
N LEU A 111 -7.45 -3.84 -2.13
CA LEU A 111 -7.18 -2.98 -0.97
C LEU A 111 -5.82 -3.27 -0.35
N ARG A 112 -5.41 -4.54 -0.23
CA ARG A 112 -4.09 -4.90 0.29
C ARG A 112 -2.98 -4.50 -0.66
N PHE A 113 -3.17 -4.66 -1.97
CA PHE A 113 -2.17 -4.28 -2.96
C PHE A 113 -1.94 -2.76 -2.94
N LEU A 114 -3.01 -1.99 -3.06
CA LEU A 114 -2.98 -0.53 -2.99
C LEU A 114 -2.38 -0.05 -1.66
N TYR A 115 -2.80 -0.65 -0.55
CA TYR A 115 -2.25 -0.30 0.75
C TYR A 115 -0.75 -0.54 0.83
N CYS A 116 -0.26 -1.71 0.41
CA CYS A 116 1.18 -1.98 0.43
C CYS A 116 1.96 -0.99 -0.45
N HIS A 117 1.42 -0.65 -1.63
CA HIS A 117 2.04 0.30 -2.53
C HIS A 117 2.16 1.69 -1.87
N GLU A 118 1.06 2.26 -1.39
CA GLU A 118 1.07 3.59 -0.73
C GLU A 118 1.82 3.59 0.61
N PHE A 119 1.73 2.51 1.38
CA PHE A 119 2.51 2.36 2.60
C PHE A 119 4.01 2.45 2.30
N TYR A 120 4.46 1.88 1.18
CA TYR A 120 5.87 1.93 0.83
C TYR A 120 6.29 3.34 0.40
N HIS A 121 5.43 4.11 -0.29
CA HIS A 121 5.63 5.54 -0.53
C HIS A 121 5.76 6.33 0.78
N TRP A 122 4.85 6.10 1.73
CA TRP A 122 4.92 6.65 3.07
C TRP A 122 6.24 6.30 3.77
N TYR A 123 6.62 5.01 3.76
CA TYR A 123 7.84 4.51 4.40
C TYR A 123 9.09 5.16 3.81
N LEU A 124 9.17 5.29 2.49
CA LEU A 124 10.31 5.92 1.83
C LEU A 124 10.46 7.39 2.23
N ARG A 125 9.36 8.15 2.27
CA ARG A 125 9.38 9.57 2.65
C ARG A 125 9.65 9.76 4.13
N GLU A 126 8.79 9.20 4.96
CA GLU A 126 8.77 9.46 6.39
C GLU A 126 9.95 8.76 7.06
N VAL A 127 10.12 7.46 6.81
CA VAL A 127 11.11 6.64 7.53
C VAL A 127 12.50 6.77 6.91
N ARG A 128 12.62 6.60 5.60
CA ARG A 128 13.93 6.57 4.92
C ARG A 128 14.43 7.94 4.45
N GLY A 129 13.57 8.95 4.44
CA GLY A 129 13.90 10.29 3.93
C GLY A 129 14.32 10.34 2.47
N ARG A 130 13.79 9.42 1.66
CA ARG A 130 13.97 9.39 0.21
C ARG A 130 12.75 10.00 -0.48
N LYS A 131 12.92 10.36 -1.76
CA LYS A 131 11.80 10.79 -2.60
C LYS A 131 10.78 9.65 -2.71
N ALA A 132 9.49 9.99 -2.61
CA ALA A 132 8.36 9.08 -2.73
C ALA A 132 8.03 8.70 -4.20
N ALA A 133 9.04 8.61 -5.07
CA ALA A 133 8.85 8.40 -6.51
C ALA A 133 9.44 7.06 -6.99
N ALA A 134 9.53 6.08 -6.09
CA ALA A 134 10.11 4.78 -6.40
C ALA A 134 9.02 3.75 -6.72
N GLU A 135 8.16 4.04 -7.72
CA GLU A 135 7.00 3.22 -8.11
C GLU A 135 7.34 1.73 -8.22
N THR A 136 8.42 1.39 -8.91
CA THR A 136 8.88 0.01 -9.08
C THR A 136 9.29 -0.66 -7.77
N ALA A 137 9.75 0.08 -6.77
CA ALA A 137 10.00 -0.47 -5.43
C ALA A 137 8.69 -0.67 -4.64
N CYS A 138 7.75 0.26 -4.76
CA CYS A 138 6.41 0.17 -4.16
C CYS A 138 5.63 -1.02 -4.74
N ASP A 139 5.64 -1.20 -6.06
CA ASP A 139 5.03 -2.33 -6.76
C ASP A 139 5.63 -3.67 -6.34
N ARG A 140 6.96 -3.75 -6.22
CA ARG A 140 7.63 -4.97 -5.72
C ARG A 140 7.22 -5.29 -4.29
N PHE A 141 7.16 -4.30 -3.42
CA PHE A 141 6.70 -4.49 -2.04
C PHE A 141 5.23 -4.94 -2.01
N ALA A 142 4.37 -4.32 -2.80
CA ALA A 142 2.97 -4.73 -2.94
C ALA A 142 2.83 -6.18 -3.39
N LEU A 143 3.51 -6.57 -4.48
CA LEU A 143 3.50 -7.93 -5.00
C LEU A 143 3.97 -8.98 -3.99
N ALA A 144 5.00 -8.67 -3.20
CA ALA A 144 5.53 -9.59 -2.20
C ALA A 144 4.54 -9.86 -1.05
N HIS A 145 3.73 -8.87 -0.66
CA HIS A 145 3.00 -8.91 0.61
C HIS A 145 1.47 -8.94 0.50
N PHE A 146 0.87 -8.51 -0.61
CA PHE A 146 -0.59 -8.30 -0.67
C PHE A 146 -1.42 -9.59 -0.55
N ARG A 147 -0.89 -10.73 -1.01
CA ARG A 147 -1.55 -12.05 -0.87
C ARG A 147 -1.09 -12.84 0.34
N ALA A 148 0.12 -12.57 0.81
CA ALA A 148 0.71 -13.30 1.92
C ALA A 148 -0.09 -13.07 3.22
N ARG A 149 -0.15 -14.11 4.05
CA ARG A 149 -0.54 -13.99 5.45
C ARG A 149 0.73 -13.64 6.21
N ASN A 150 1.01 -12.35 6.39
CA ASN A 150 2.27 -11.84 6.95
C ASN A 150 2.34 -12.02 8.49
N ARG A 151 1.84 -13.15 9.01
CA ARG A 151 1.88 -13.48 10.44
C ARG A 151 3.30 -13.86 10.82
N GLY A 152 3.83 -13.24 11.88
CA GLY A 152 5.20 -13.50 12.35
C GLY A 152 6.29 -12.86 11.50
N VAL A 153 5.95 -12.00 10.53
CA VAL A 153 6.95 -11.19 9.84
C VAL A 153 7.49 -10.15 10.81
N GLU A 154 8.79 -10.20 11.07
CA GLU A 154 9.51 -9.17 11.82
C GLU A 154 9.71 -7.94 10.94
N TRP A 155 8.70 -7.06 10.89
CA TRP A 155 8.69 -5.90 9.99
C TRP A 155 9.86 -4.94 10.20
N THR A 156 10.47 -4.89 11.38
CA THR A 156 11.66 -4.06 11.66
C THR A 156 12.91 -4.56 10.92
N SER A 157 12.99 -5.86 10.61
CA SER A 157 14.09 -6.42 9.80
C SER A 157 13.84 -6.20 8.30
N VAL A 158 12.59 -6.31 7.87
CA VAL A 158 12.17 -6.07 6.47
C VAL A 158 12.20 -4.59 6.10
N LEU A 159 11.91 -3.71 7.06
CA LEU A 159 11.81 -2.26 6.88
C LEU A 159 12.79 -1.53 7.82
N PRO A 160 14.08 -1.42 7.45
CA PRO A 160 15.09 -0.77 8.29
C PRO A 160 14.70 0.65 8.74
N GLY A 161 14.65 0.86 10.06
CA GLY A 161 14.26 2.12 10.71
C GLY A 161 12.76 2.26 10.95
N TYR A 162 11.94 1.29 10.54
CA TYR A 162 10.52 1.25 10.86
C TYR A 162 10.30 0.74 12.28
N ALA A 163 9.51 1.49 13.06
CA ALA A 163 9.13 1.14 14.42
C ALA A 163 7.61 1.35 14.60
N PRO A 164 6.81 0.27 14.66
CA PRO A 164 5.34 0.36 14.65
C PRO A 164 4.73 1.02 15.90
N ALA A 165 5.48 1.13 17.00
CA ALA A 165 5.03 1.73 18.26
C ALA A 165 5.68 3.08 18.58
N ALA A 166 6.59 3.58 17.74
CA ALA A 166 7.29 4.82 18.03
C ALA A 166 6.41 6.04 17.73
N ARG A 167 6.22 6.93 18.71
CA ARG A 167 5.68 8.27 18.45
C ARG A 167 6.73 9.06 17.68
N ARG A 168 6.55 9.20 16.36
CA ARG A 168 7.52 9.84 15.48
C ARG A 168 7.05 11.24 15.11
N ARG A 169 7.95 12.23 15.15
CA ARG A 169 7.68 13.53 14.52
C ARG A 169 7.63 13.32 13.01
N LEU A 170 6.45 13.53 12.43
CA LEU A 170 6.23 13.43 10.99
C LEU A 170 6.87 14.63 10.29
N LYS A 171 7.27 14.42 9.03
CA LYS A 171 7.86 15.50 8.23
C LYS A 171 6.79 16.54 7.85
N PRO A 172 7.18 17.80 7.64
CA PRO A 172 6.29 18.79 7.05
C PRO A 172 5.77 18.32 5.69
N ALA A 173 4.57 18.78 5.36
CA ALA A 173 4.10 18.87 3.98
C ALA A 173 5.15 19.61 3.15
N ALA A 174 5.38 19.16 1.92
CA ALA A 174 6.40 19.72 1.04
C ALA A 174 5.76 20.73 0.08
#